data_AF-A0A382DBH3-F1
#
_entry.id   AF-A0A382DBH3-F1
#
_cell.length_a   1.000
_cell.length_b   1.000
_cell.length_c   1.000
_cell.angle_alpha   90.00
_cell.angle_beta   90.00
_cell.angle_gamma   90.00
#
_symmetry.space_group_name_H-M   'P 1'
#
loop_
_entity.id
_entity.type
_entity.pdbx_description
1 polymer ?
#
loop_
_entity_poly.entity_id
_entity_poly.type
_entity_poly.pdbx_seq_one_letter_code
_entity_poly.pdbx_strand_id
1 'polypeptide(L)'
;MIKSFYRSKEWAMWAYGGGLALIVSLWLQVQMSVAINTWYGKFYDLLQNAKDYVDKPQEGITSLYEQLVSLQYILTGFDGNPSFAVIAFPYIALAIFTGWFT
;
A
#
# COMPACT_ATOMS: atom_id res chain seq x y z
N MET A 1 -22.49 -10.39 27.17
CA MET A 1 -21.97 -9.96 25.85
C MET A 1 -20.51 -10.31 25.64
N ILE A 2 -19.54 -9.70 26.34
CA ILE A 2 -18.10 -10.00 26.10
C ILE A 2 -17.75 -11.46 26.46
N LYS A 3 -18.16 -11.96 27.64
CA LYS A 3 -17.94 -13.38 28.01
C LYS A 3 -18.64 -14.35 27.05
N SER A 4 -19.86 -14.06 26.61
CA SER A 4 -20.61 -14.96 25.74
C SER A 4 -20.04 -15.02 24.31
N PHE A 5 -19.42 -13.94 23.83
CA PHE A 5 -18.84 -13.88 22.49
C PHE A 5 -17.39 -14.41 22.43
N TYR A 6 -16.56 -14.07 23.43
CA TYR A 6 -15.14 -14.46 23.45
C TYR A 6 -14.85 -15.77 24.22
N ARG A 7 -15.78 -16.27 25.05
CA ARG A 7 -15.60 -17.47 25.88
C ARG A 7 -16.49 -18.64 25.47
N SER A 8 -17.42 -18.45 24.52
CA SER A 8 -18.16 -19.58 23.95
C SER A 8 -17.32 -20.28 22.89
N LYS A 9 -17.25 -21.63 22.95
CA LYS A 9 -16.49 -22.43 21.99
C LYS A 9 -16.96 -22.22 20.54
N GLU A 10 -18.26 -21.99 20.37
CA GLU A 10 -18.90 -21.81 19.05
C GLU A 10 -18.44 -20.54 18.34
N TRP A 11 -18.25 -19.44 19.08
CA TRP A 11 -17.92 -18.12 18.50
C TRP A 11 -16.46 -17.73 18.70
N ALA A 12 -15.69 -18.44 19.53
CA ALA A 12 -14.29 -18.14 19.81
C ALA A 12 -13.44 -18.04 18.54
N MET A 13 -13.59 -18.97 17.58
CA MET A 13 -12.80 -18.94 16.34
C MET A 13 -13.08 -17.66 15.51
N TRP A 14 -14.34 -17.25 15.42
CA TRP A 14 -14.73 -16.01 14.74
C TRP A 14 -14.28 -14.76 15.49
N ALA A 15 -14.41 -14.75 16.82
CA ALA A 15 -14.03 -13.62 17.65
C ALA A 15 -12.50 -13.37 17.63
N TYR A 16 -11.70 -14.42 17.83
CA TYR A 16 -10.24 -14.31 17.82
C TYR A 16 -9.67 -14.21 16.40
N GLY A 17 -10.22 -14.96 15.45
CA GLY A 17 -9.82 -14.89 14.04
C GLY A 17 -10.13 -13.53 13.42
N GLY A 18 -11.33 -12.99 13.65
CA GLY A 18 -11.72 -11.65 13.21
C GLY A 18 -10.85 -10.56 13.85
N GLY A 19 -10.62 -10.65 15.16
CA GLY A 19 -9.73 -9.71 15.86
C GLY A 19 -8.29 -9.75 15.30
N LEU A 20 -7.73 -10.93 15.06
CA LEU A 20 -6.42 -11.09 14.45
C LEU A 20 -6.40 -10.52 13.02
N ALA A 21 -7.42 -10.81 12.22
CA ALA A 21 -7.53 -10.30 10.85
C ALA A 21 -7.55 -8.77 10.81
N LEU A 22 -8.26 -8.11 11.74
CA LEU A 22 -8.28 -6.65 11.86
C LEU A 22 -6.93 -6.08 12.25
N ILE A 23 -6.26 -6.68 13.23
CA ILE A 23 -4.92 -6.24 13.65
C ILE A 23 -3.92 -6.35 12.49
N VAL A 24 -3.91 -7.49 11.80
CA VAL A 24 -3.05 -7.72 10.63
C VAL A 24 -3.37 -6.73 9.51
N SER A 25 -4.66 -6.48 9.25
CA SER A 25 -5.10 -5.55 8.23
C SER A 25 -4.65 -4.12 8.51
N LEU A 26 -4.85 -3.63 9.74
CA LEU A 26 -4.40 -2.31 10.15
C LEU A 26 -2.88 -2.18 10.09
N TRP A 27 -2.16 -3.23 10.51
CA TRP A 27 -0.70 -3.25 10.43
C TRP A 27 -0.19 -3.14 8.99
N LEU A 28 -0.78 -3.91 8.06
CA LEU A 28 -0.44 -3.83 6.63
C LEU A 28 -0.80 -2.46 6.02
N GLN A 29 -1.92 -1.86 6.40
CA GLN A 29 -2.27 -0.50 5.99
C GLN A 29 -1.22 0.51 6.43
N VAL A 30 -0.70 0.42 7.66
CA VAL A 30 0.38 1.29 8.15
C VAL A 30 1.65 1.11 7.33
N GLN A 31 2.04 -0.12 6.99
CA GLN A 31 3.21 -0.37 6.14
C GLN A 31 3.05 0.27 4.76
N MET A 32 1.86 0.16 4.16
CA MET A 32 1.58 0.80 2.87
C MET A 32 1.59 2.33 2.97
N SER A 33 1.07 2.92 4.05
CA SER A 33 1.16 4.36 4.27
C SER A 33 2.60 4.86 4.39
N VAL A 34 3.48 4.11 5.05
CA VAL A 34 4.92 4.42 5.10
C VAL A 34 5.56 4.32 3.70
N ALA A 35 5.18 3.32 2.91
CA ALA A 35 5.63 3.17 1.54
C ALA A 35 5.15 4.34 0.65
N ILE A 36 3.89 4.79 0.80
CA ILE A 36 3.35 5.98 0.11
C ILE A 36 4.14 7.22 0.49
N ASN A 37 4.46 7.44 1.77
CA ASN A 37 5.26 8.59 2.20
C ASN A 37 6.66 8.57 1.58
N THR A 38 7.28 7.40 1.49
CA THR A 38 8.59 7.25 0.85
C THR A 38 8.51 7.50 -0.66
N TRP A 39 7.47 6.99 -1.31
CA TRP A 39 7.18 7.26 -2.73
C TRP A 39 6.94 8.75 -2.99
N TYR A 40 6.20 9.42 -2.11
CA TYR A 40 5.89 10.85 -2.21
C TYR A 40 7.16 11.70 -2.28
N GLY A 41 8.15 11.43 -1.42
CA GLY A 41 9.44 12.11 -1.47
C GLY A 41 10.12 11.98 -2.85
N LYS A 42 10.24 10.75 -3.35
CA LYS A 42 10.86 10.47 -4.67
C LYS A 42 10.11 11.10 -5.83
N PHE A 43 8.78 11.20 -5.73
CA PHE A 43 7.94 11.82 -6.74
C PHE A 43 8.18 13.33 -6.81
N TYR A 44 8.20 14.00 -5.65
CA TYR A 44 8.50 15.43 -5.63
C TYR A 44 9.94 15.73 -6.00
N ASP A 45 10.90 14.87 -5.67
CA ASP A 45 12.28 15.03 -6.12
C ASP A 45 12.39 14.94 -7.66
N LEU A 46 11.63 14.04 -8.29
CA LEU A 46 11.56 13.96 -9.75
C LEU A 46 10.97 15.25 -10.36
N LEU A 47 9.90 15.78 -9.76
CA LEU A 47 9.28 17.02 -10.23
C LEU A 47 10.17 18.25 -10.02
N GLN A 48 10.87 18.33 -8.88
CA GLN A 48 11.77 19.44 -8.57
C GLN A 48 12.99 19.48 -9.50
N ASN A 49 13.50 18.31 -9.88
CA ASN A 49 14.63 18.16 -10.79
C ASN A 49 14.19 18.00 -12.26
N ALA A 50 12.93 18.34 -12.60
CA ALA A 50 12.42 18.25 -13.96
C ALA A 50 13.25 19.05 -14.98
N LYS A 51 13.88 20.15 -14.54
CA LYS A 51 14.78 20.96 -15.38
C LYS A 51 15.98 20.18 -15.93
N ASP A 52 16.43 19.13 -15.22
CA ASP A 52 17.58 18.32 -15.62
C ASP A 52 17.23 17.41 -16.82
N TYR A 53 15.94 17.28 -17.12
CA TYR A 53 15.42 16.52 -18.26
C TYR A 53 15.00 17.42 -19.44
N VAL A 54 15.31 18.72 -19.43
CA VAL A 54 14.95 19.63 -20.53
C VAL A 54 15.56 19.19 -21.85
N ASP A 55 16.83 18.76 -21.83
CA ASP A 55 17.52 18.27 -23.03
C ASP A 55 17.11 16.83 -23.41
N LYS A 56 16.42 16.12 -22.49
CA LYS A 56 16.01 14.72 -22.63
C LYS A 56 14.60 14.48 -22.08
N PRO A 57 13.57 15.11 -22.66
CA PRO A 57 12.22 15.09 -22.10
C PRO A 57 11.65 13.67 -22.01
N GLN A 58 12.04 12.78 -22.92
CA GLN A 58 11.58 11.40 -22.93
C GLN A 58 12.01 10.61 -21.68
N GLU A 59 13.24 10.82 -21.18
CA GLU A 59 13.72 10.14 -19.96
C GLU A 59 12.94 10.58 -18.72
N GLY A 60 12.63 11.88 -18.61
CA GLY A 60 11.83 12.43 -17.51
C GLY A 60 10.38 11.94 -17.55
N ILE A 61 9.77 11.90 -18.74
CA ILE A 61 8.40 11.38 -18.92
C ILE A 61 8.34 9.89 -18.57
N THR A 62 9.27 9.08 -19.04
CA THR A 62 9.34 7.66 -18.70
C THR A 62 9.46 7.47 -17.18
N SER A 63 10.35 8.22 -16.53
CA SER A 63 10.52 8.17 -15.06
C SER A 63 9.24 8.54 -14.31
N LEU A 64 8.45 9.49 -14.83
CA LEU A 64 7.15 9.86 -14.27
C LEU A 64 6.16 8.68 -14.35
N TYR A 65 6.05 8.04 -15.51
CA TYR A 65 5.18 6.87 -15.68
C TYR A 65 5.64 5.69 -14.82
N GLU A 66 6.95 5.50 -14.69
CA GLU A 66 7.52 4.50 -13.80
C GLU A 66 7.09 4.72 -12.36
N GLN A 67 7.16 5.96 -11.87
CA GLN A 67 6.71 6.27 -10.53
C GLN A 67 5.19 6.15 -10.34
N LEU A 68 4.37 6.43 -11.36
CA LEU A 68 2.91 6.41 -11.20
C LEU A 68 2.30 5.01 -11.35
N VAL A 69 2.63 4.29 -12.41
CA VAL A 69 1.84 3.12 -12.86
C VAL A 69 2.66 1.87 -13.17
N SER A 70 3.98 1.92 -13.11
CA SER A 70 4.79 0.75 -13.46
C SER A 70 4.53 -0.44 -12.54
N LEU A 71 4.44 -1.63 -13.15
CA LEU A 71 4.32 -2.91 -12.46
C LEU A 71 5.68 -3.60 -12.28
N GLN A 72 6.79 -2.95 -12.65
CA GLN A 72 8.12 -3.55 -12.65
C GLN A 72 8.51 -4.12 -11.29
N TYR A 73 8.16 -3.43 -10.20
CA TYR A 73 8.39 -3.91 -8.84
C TYR A 73 7.77 -5.29 -8.59
N ILE A 74 6.56 -5.54 -9.09
CA ILE A 74 5.90 -6.85 -8.94
C ILE A 74 6.53 -7.86 -9.90
N LEU A 75 6.74 -7.48 -11.16
CA LEU A 75 7.23 -8.38 -12.21
C LEU A 75 8.66 -8.87 -11.96
N THR A 76 9.46 -8.10 -11.21
CA THR A 76 10.83 -8.45 -10.82
C THR A 76 10.93 -9.21 -9.50
N GLY A 77 9.79 -9.51 -8.85
CA GLY A 77 9.77 -10.23 -7.58
C GLY A 77 10.00 -9.33 -6.36
N PHE A 78 9.41 -8.14 -6.35
CA PHE A 78 9.50 -7.14 -5.27
C PHE A 78 10.89 -6.49 -5.14
N ASP A 79 11.58 -6.33 -6.26
CA ASP A 79 12.88 -5.67 -6.33
C ASP A 79 12.76 -4.20 -6.78
N GLY A 80 13.58 -3.34 -6.17
CA GLY A 80 13.58 -1.90 -6.42
C GLY A 80 12.45 -1.12 -5.72
N ASN A 81 11.99 -0.04 -6.36
CA ASN A 81 11.02 0.88 -5.77
C ASN A 81 9.61 0.64 -6.34
N PRO A 82 8.58 0.51 -5.49
CA PRO A 82 7.22 0.38 -5.96
C PRO A 82 6.70 1.70 -6.54
N SER A 83 5.87 1.60 -7.58
CA SER A 83 5.11 2.73 -8.11
C SER A 83 3.89 3.05 -7.22
N PHE A 84 3.27 4.21 -7.44
CA PHE A 84 2.06 4.60 -6.74
C PHE A 84 0.96 3.55 -6.88
N ALA A 85 0.68 3.09 -8.10
CA ALA A 85 -0.36 2.09 -8.35
C ALA A 85 -0.11 0.77 -7.59
N VAL A 86 1.15 0.33 -7.53
CA VAL A 86 1.55 -0.90 -6.83
C VAL A 86 1.30 -0.83 -5.33
N ILE A 87 1.35 0.37 -4.73
CA ILE A 87 1.07 0.55 -3.29
C ILE A 87 -0.41 0.88 -3.06
N ALA A 88 -0.96 1.82 -3.83
CA ALA A 88 -2.28 2.40 -3.63
C ALA A 88 -3.41 1.39 -3.88
N PHE A 89 -3.31 0.53 -4.91
CA PHE A 89 -4.38 -0.43 -5.17
C PHE A 89 -4.52 -1.50 -4.08
N PRO A 90 -3.43 -2.15 -3.61
CA PRO A 90 -3.53 -3.03 -2.45
C PRO A 90 -4.01 -2.30 -1.20
N TYR A 91 -3.58 -1.05 -0.98
CA TYR A 91 -4.04 -0.24 0.14
C TYR A 91 -5.55 0.00 0.11
N ILE A 92 -6.09 0.43 -1.03
CA ILE A 92 -7.52 0.68 -1.19
C ILE A 92 -8.30 -0.63 -1.01
N ALA A 93 -7.85 -1.73 -1.62
CA ALA A 93 -8.50 -3.03 -1.47
C ALA A 93 -8.55 -3.47 0.00
N LEU A 94 -7.45 -3.30 0.73
CA LEU A 94 -7.36 -3.66 2.14
C LEU A 94 -8.17 -2.71 3.03
N ALA A 95 -8.20 -1.42 2.71
CA ALA A 95 -9.00 -0.42 3.42
C ALA A 95 -10.51 -0.70 3.25
N ILE A 96 -10.96 -1.03 2.04
CA ILE A 96 -12.35 -1.46 1.77
C ILE A 96 -12.68 -2.72 2.56
N PHE A 97 -11.80 -3.72 2.53
CA PHE A 97 -11.97 -4.95 3.30
C PHE A 97 -12.12 -4.67 4.79
N THR A 98 -11.25 -3.84 5.36
CA THR A 98 -11.27 -3.49 6.79
C THR A 98 -12.50 -2.69 7.16
N GLY A 99 -12.88 -1.72 6.33
CA GLY A 99 -14.06 -0.88 6.51
C GLY A 99 -15.38 -1.65 6.47
N TRP A 100 -15.40 -2.89 5.96
CA TRP A 100 -16.57 -3.75 6.09
C TRP A 100 -16.79 -4.23 7.54
N PHE A 101 -15.74 -4.28 8.35
CA PHE A 101 -15.76 -4.79 9.72
C PHE A 101 -15.71 -3.70 10.81
N THR A 102 -15.39 -2.46 10.46
CA THR A 102 -15.26 -1.31 11.37
C THR A 102 -16.27 -0.22 11.01
#